data_AF-A0A7R9W4C1-F1
#
_entry.id   AF-A0A7R9W4C1-F1
#
_cell.length_a   1.000
_cell.length_b   1.000
_cell.length_c   1.000
_cell.angle_alpha   90.00
_cell.angle_beta   90.00
_cell.angle_gamma   90.00
#
_symmetry.space_group_name_H-M   'P 1'
#
loop_
_entity.id
_entity.type
_entity.pdbx_description
1 polymer ?
#
loop_
_entity_poly.entity_id
_entity_poly.type
_entity_poly.pdbx_seq_one_letter_code
_entity_poly.pdbx_strand_id
1 'polypeptide(L)'
;SGGASDAAPVAPIQKHETDVGGKGEGGPPSSKKAKKKMAKARKKAAKAKPKMTKEERRAKYTKRALDRRDAQAARRRAKDLVCFRCRKVGHTSSDCTADMAGSEGGSGGAGR
;
A
#
# COMPACT_ATOMS: atom_id res chain seq x y z
N SER A 1 39.02 -23.01 27.05
CA SER A 1 39.47 -22.16 25.92
C SER A 1 38.67 -22.61 24.70
N GLY A 2 37.62 -21.94 24.26
CA GLY A 2 37.50 -20.53 23.89
C GLY A 2 36.94 -20.58 22.46
N GLY A 3 35.61 -20.67 22.33
CA GLY A 3 34.91 -20.94 21.08
C GLY A 3 34.91 -19.73 20.13
N ALA A 4 35.28 -19.97 18.87
CA ALA A 4 35.20 -18.99 17.80
C ALA A 4 33.74 -18.61 17.53
N SER A 5 33.43 -17.32 17.66
CA SER A 5 32.13 -16.76 17.32
C SER A 5 32.11 -16.39 15.85
N ASP A 6 31.45 -17.22 15.04
CA ASP A 6 31.27 -17.01 13.61
C ASP A 6 30.22 -15.91 13.38
N ALA A 7 30.69 -14.71 13.03
CA ALA A 7 29.84 -13.55 12.76
C ALA A 7 29.31 -13.62 11.32
N ALA A 8 28.02 -13.91 11.16
CA ALA A 8 27.35 -13.91 9.86
C ALA A 8 27.31 -12.51 9.23
N PRO A 9 27.53 -12.35 7.91
CA PRO A 9 27.48 -11.06 7.24
C PRO A 9 26.04 -10.55 7.09
N VAL A 10 25.82 -9.31 7.55
CA VAL A 10 24.56 -8.57 7.40
C VAL A 10 24.37 -8.21 5.92
N ALA A 11 23.30 -8.74 5.32
CA ALA A 11 22.92 -8.42 3.94
C ALA A 11 22.49 -6.93 3.81
N PRO A 12 22.81 -6.26 2.69
CA PRO A 12 22.42 -4.87 2.48
C PRO A 12 20.91 -4.75 2.26
N ILE A 13 20.29 -3.86 3.04
CA ILE A 13 18.89 -3.48 2.95
C ILE A 13 18.65 -2.81 1.60
N GLN A 14 17.96 -3.50 0.70
CA GLN A 14 17.52 -2.92 -0.58
C GLN A 14 16.48 -1.83 -0.30
N LYS A 15 16.87 -0.60 -0.59
CA LYS A 15 16.04 0.60 -0.53
C LYS A 15 14.99 0.44 -1.62
N HIS A 16 13.73 0.22 -1.24
CA HIS A 16 12.64 0.30 -2.20
C HIS A 16 12.41 1.78 -2.50
N GLU A 17 12.85 2.22 -3.68
CA GLU A 17 12.47 3.53 -4.21
C GLU A 17 10.98 3.47 -4.54
N THR A 18 10.16 4.13 -3.72
CA THR A 18 8.80 4.46 -4.12
C THR A 18 8.89 5.55 -5.19
N ASP A 19 8.81 5.12 -6.44
CA ASP A 19 8.52 5.96 -7.60
C ASP A 19 7.23 6.76 -7.33
N VAL A 20 7.39 8.01 -6.90
CA VAL A 20 6.31 9.02 -6.88
C VAL A 20 6.12 9.46 -8.32
N GLY A 21 5.50 8.59 -9.10
CA GLY A 21 5.12 8.83 -10.49
C GLY A 21 4.23 10.06 -10.59
N GLY A 22 4.73 11.05 -11.33
CA GLY A 22 4.11 12.36 -11.52
C GLY A 22 2.65 12.31 -11.94
N LYS A 23 1.83 13.13 -11.28
CA LYS A 23 0.55 13.58 -11.81
C LYS A 23 0.82 14.54 -12.97
N GLY A 24 0.97 13.98 -14.17
CA GLY A 24 0.83 14.74 -15.40
C GLY A 24 -0.60 15.24 -15.53
N GLU A 25 -0.78 16.56 -15.48
CA GLU A 25 -2.06 17.25 -15.63
C GLU A 25 -2.50 17.23 -17.10
N GLY A 26 -2.90 16.05 -17.57
CA GLY A 26 -3.54 15.90 -18.87
C GLY A 26 -5.03 16.24 -18.77
N GLY A 27 -5.38 17.50 -18.98
CA GLY A 27 -6.77 17.93 -19.13
C GLY A 27 -7.51 17.07 -20.18
N PRO A 28 -8.78 16.67 -19.94
CA PRO A 28 -9.49 15.78 -20.85
C PRO A 28 -9.68 16.46 -22.22
N PRO A 29 -9.47 15.74 -23.34
CA PRO A 29 -9.54 16.36 -24.66
C PRO A 29 -10.94 16.91 -24.94
N SER A 30 -11.00 18.21 -25.23
CA SER A 30 -12.23 19.02 -25.30
C SER A 30 -13.15 18.69 -26.47
N SER A 31 -12.72 17.88 -27.45
CA SER A 31 -13.54 17.55 -28.62
C SER A 31 -14.27 16.21 -28.47
N LYS A 32 -15.58 16.20 -28.79
CA LYS A 32 -16.44 15.00 -28.81
C LYS A 32 -15.83 13.87 -29.67
N LYS A 33 -15.10 14.23 -30.72
CA LYS A 33 -14.40 13.32 -31.65
C LYS A 33 -13.18 12.65 -31.00
N ALA A 34 -12.38 13.40 -30.21
CA ALA A 34 -11.26 12.84 -29.44
C ALA A 34 -11.75 11.92 -28.31
N LYS A 35 -12.80 12.31 -27.57
CA LYS A 35 -13.43 11.46 -26.55
C LYS A 35 -13.91 10.12 -27.13
N LYS A 36 -14.53 10.13 -28.32
CA LYS A 36 -14.99 8.90 -29.01
C LYS A 36 -13.82 8.03 -29.49
N LYS A 37 -12.74 8.61 -30.02
CA LYS A 37 -11.52 7.87 -30.41
C LYS A 37 -10.84 7.21 -29.20
N MET A 38 -10.72 7.93 -28.08
CA MET A 38 -10.12 7.39 -26.85
C MET A 38 -11.00 6.32 -26.19
N ALA A 39 -12.33 6.47 -26.23
CA ALA A 39 -13.26 5.42 -25.77
C ALA A 39 -13.15 4.14 -26.63
N LYS A 40 -12.99 4.28 -27.95
CA LYS A 40 -12.77 3.15 -28.86
C LYS A 40 -11.41 2.47 -28.65
N ALA A 41 -10.34 3.26 -28.46
CA ALA A 41 -9.00 2.74 -28.14
C ALA A 41 -8.98 2.00 -26.79
N ARG A 42 -9.63 2.56 -25.76
CA ARG A 42 -9.81 1.90 -24.45
C ARG A 42 -10.62 0.60 -24.54
N LYS A 43 -11.70 0.57 -25.32
CA LYS A 43 -12.47 -0.67 -25.59
C LYS A 43 -11.63 -1.72 -26.34
N LYS A 44 -10.77 -1.31 -27.27
CA LYS A 44 -9.89 -2.21 -28.03
C LYS A 44 -8.78 -2.77 -27.11
N ALA A 45 -8.18 -1.93 -26.26
CA ALA A 45 -7.20 -2.33 -25.26
C ALA A 45 -7.80 -3.21 -24.14
N ALA A 46 -9.05 -2.97 -23.74
CA ALA A 46 -9.75 -3.79 -22.75
C ALA A 46 -10.07 -5.22 -23.24
N LYS A 47 -10.14 -5.43 -24.56
CA LYS A 47 -10.27 -6.77 -25.16
C LYS A 47 -8.92 -7.48 -25.38
N ALA A 48 -7.81 -6.74 -25.38
CA ALA A 48 -6.46 -7.24 -25.61
C ALA A 48 -5.73 -7.69 -24.34
N LYS A 49 -6.21 -7.29 -23.15
CA LYS A 49 -5.70 -7.84 -21.89
C LYS A 49 -6.24 -9.25 -21.72
N PRO A 50 -5.40 -10.28 -21.48
CA PRO A 50 -5.89 -11.61 -21.15
C PRO A 50 -6.83 -11.49 -19.95
N LYS A 51 -8.10 -11.87 -20.13
CA LYS A 51 -9.03 -11.99 -19.01
C LYS A 51 -8.47 -13.08 -18.12
N MET A 52 -7.96 -12.68 -16.94
CA MET A 52 -7.36 -13.52 -15.91
C MET A 52 -7.78 -14.99 -16.04
N THR A 53 -6.83 -15.90 -16.17
CA THR A 53 -7.11 -17.34 -16.27
C THR A 53 -7.92 -17.79 -15.05
N LYS A 54 -8.64 -18.90 -15.17
CA LYS A 54 -9.45 -19.45 -14.05
C LYS A 54 -8.58 -19.67 -12.80
N GLU A 55 -7.33 -20.06 -13.01
CA GLU A 55 -6.35 -20.27 -11.95
C GLU A 55 -5.89 -18.96 -11.30
N GLU A 56 -5.51 -17.95 -12.10
CA GLU A 56 -5.18 -16.63 -11.56
C GLU A 56 -6.34 -16.00 -10.79
N ARG A 57 -7.58 -16.25 -11.24
CA ARG A 57 -8.77 -15.81 -10.52
C ARG A 57 -8.90 -16.50 -9.17
N ARG A 58 -8.68 -17.82 -9.10
CA ARG A 58 -8.65 -18.58 -7.83
C ARG A 58 -7.56 -18.04 -6.91
N ALA A 59 -6.33 -17.92 -7.42
CA ALA A 59 -5.19 -17.40 -6.66
C ALA A 59 -5.45 -15.99 -6.11
N LYS A 60 -6.04 -15.09 -6.91
CA LYS A 60 -6.41 -13.73 -6.45
C LYS A 60 -7.37 -13.75 -5.28
N TYR A 61 -8.41 -14.59 -5.33
CA TYR A 61 -9.37 -14.68 -4.24
C TYR A 61 -8.79 -15.36 -2.99
N THR A 62 -7.97 -16.40 -3.18
CA THR A 62 -7.24 -17.03 -2.08
C THR A 62 -6.31 -16.03 -1.40
N LYS A 63 -5.49 -15.30 -2.16
CA LYS A 63 -4.58 -14.27 -1.64
C LYS A 63 -5.34 -13.21 -0.84
N ARG A 64 -6.45 -12.68 -1.39
CA ARG A 64 -7.30 -11.72 -0.67
C ARG A 64 -7.86 -12.26 0.65
N ALA A 65 -8.16 -13.56 0.73
CA ALA A 65 -8.64 -14.18 1.96
C ALA A 65 -7.52 -14.30 3.00
N LEU A 66 -6.31 -14.66 2.57
CA LEU A 66 -5.12 -14.73 3.42
C LEU A 66 -4.72 -13.33 3.93
N ASP A 67 -4.65 -12.34 3.04
CA ASP A 67 -4.33 -10.95 3.42
C ASP A 67 -5.29 -10.42 4.50
N ARG A 68 -6.59 -10.74 4.41
CA ARG A 68 -7.57 -10.37 5.45
C ARG A 68 -7.32 -11.08 6.78
N ARG A 69 -6.91 -12.35 6.76
CA ARG A 69 -6.57 -13.12 7.96
C ARG A 69 -5.32 -12.54 8.62
N ASP A 70 -4.29 -12.26 7.84
CA ASP A 70 -3.03 -11.72 8.34
C ASP A 70 -3.22 -10.31 8.90
N ALA A 71 -3.97 -9.45 8.22
CA ALA A 71 -4.34 -8.13 8.72
C ALA A 71 -5.14 -8.22 10.04
N GLN A 72 -6.05 -9.19 10.16
CA GLN A 72 -6.79 -9.39 11.41
C GLN A 72 -5.86 -9.89 12.53
N ALA A 73 -4.96 -10.83 12.25
CA ALA A 73 -3.98 -11.32 13.22
C ALA A 73 -3.02 -10.21 13.67
N ALA A 74 -2.52 -9.40 12.74
CA ALA A 74 -1.67 -8.24 13.04
C ALA A 74 -2.41 -7.23 13.93
N ARG A 75 -3.67 -6.88 13.59
CA ARG A 75 -4.49 -6.02 14.44
C ARG A 75 -4.72 -6.61 15.83
N ARG A 76 -5.00 -7.91 15.93
CA ARG A 76 -5.17 -8.58 17.23
C ARG A 76 -3.91 -8.46 18.08
N ARG A 77 -2.72 -8.71 17.52
CA ARG A 77 -1.44 -8.54 18.23
C ARG A 77 -1.17 -7.09 18.62
N ALA A 78 -1.49 -6.14 17.74
CA ALA A 78 -1.27 -4.72 17.99
C ALA A 78 -2.18 -4.14 19.09
N LYS A 79 -3.37 -4.73 19.33
CA LYS A 79 -4.30 -4.26 20.37
C LYS A 79 -3.68 -4.25 21.76
N ASP A 80 -2.92 -5.29 22.08
CA ASP A 80 -2.31 -5.45 23.41
C ASP A 80 -0.91 -4.82 23.49
N LEU A 81 -0.40 -4.34 22.35
CA LEU A 81 0.91 -3.74 22.23
C LEU A 81 0.86 -2.26 22.67
N VAL A 82 1.66 -1.91 23.67
CA VAL A 82 1.83 -0.54 24.18
C VAL A 82 3.08 0.11 23.59
N CYS A 83 2.94 1.33 23.09
CA CYS A 83 4.05 2.14 22.60
C CYS A 83 4.92 2.67 23.75
N PHE A 84 6.24 2.48 23.71
CA PHE A 84 7.13 2.95 24.78
C PHE A 84 7.42 4.45 24.74
N ARG A 85 7.14 5.15 23.62
CA ARG A 85 7.31 6.60 23.49
C ARG A 85 6.12 7.38 24.05
N CYS A 86 4.91 7.09 23.56
CA CYS A 86 3.70 7.85 23.93
C CYS A 86 2.74 7.09 24.86
N ARG A 87 3.05 5.84 25.23
CA ARG A 87 2.24 4.98 26.13
C ARG A 87 0.83 4.67 25.62
N LYS A 88 0.56 4.84 24.32
CA LYS A 88 -0.72 4.46 23.68
C LYS A 88 -0.64 3.03 23.14
N VAL A 89 -1.79 2.34 23.10
CA VAL A 89 -1.91 1.00 22.51
C VAL A 89 -2.04 1.06 20.98
N GLY A 90 -1.78 -0.06 20.31
CA GLY A 90 -2.05 -0.21 18.87
C GLY A 90 -0.83 -0.07 17.96
N HIS A 91 0.33 0.34 18.47
CA HIS A 91 1.55 0.54 17.68
C HIS A 91 2.81 0.41 18.54
N THR A 92 3.96 0.14 17.89
CA THR A 92 5.27 0.10 18.55
C THR A 92 5.88 1.50 18.61
N SER A 93 6.95 1.68 19.38
CA SER A 93 7.75 2.93 19.33
C SER A 93 8.25 3.29 17.94
N SER A 94 8.47 2.30 17.06
CA SER A 94 8.94 2.53 15.68
C SER A 94 7.87 3.17 14.80
N ASP A 95 6.60 2.83 15.03
CA ASP A 95 5.44 3.33 14.27
C ASP A 95 4.74 4.50 14.99
N CYS A 96 5.40 5.11 15.98
CA CYS A 96 4.83 6.18 16.79
C CYS A 96 4.79 7.50 16.02
N THR A 97 3.59 8.04 15.81
CA THR A 97 3.37 9.32 15.11
C THR A 97 3.24 10.52 16.06
N ALA A 98 3.41 10.32 17.37
CA ALA A 98 3.27 11.38 18.37
C ALA A 98 4.25 12.55 18.15
N ASP A 99 5.45 12.27 17.64
CA ASP A 99 6.45 13.30 17.32
C ASP A 99 6.10 14.13 16.07
N MET A 100 5.14 13.67 15.26
CA MET A 100 4.66 14.37 14.05
C MET A 100 3.34 15.13 14.27
N ALA A 101 2.71 14.97 15.45
CA ALA A 101 1.40 15.55 15.78
C ALA A 101 1.49 17.02 16.26
N GLY A 102 2.52 17.75 15.83
CA GLY A 102 2.70 19.19 16.06
C GLY A 102 2.25 20.08 14.89
N SER A 103 1.65 19.52 13.83
CA SER A 103 1.04 20.30 12.74
C SER A 103 -0.44 19.94 12.57
N GLU A 104 -1.26 20.62 13.37
CA GLU A 104 -2.57 21.19 13.00
C GLU A 104 -2.79 21.25 11.47
N GLY A 105 -3.90 20.87 10.83
CA GLY A 105 -5.30 20.74 11.19
C GLY A 105 -6.10 21.20 9.94
N GLY A 106 -6.96 20.36 9.35
CA GLY A 106 -7.78 20.81 8.22
C GLY A 106 -8.35 19.75 7.28
N SER A 107 -9.38 19.03 7.71
CA SER A 107 -10.38 18.48 6.78
C SER A 107 -11.75 18.52 7.43
N GLY A 108 -12.32 19.73 7.46
CA GLY A 108 -13.74 19.92 7.70
C GLY A 108 -14.55 19.14 6.66
N GLY A 109 -15.46 18.30 7.14
CA GLY A 109 -16.39 17.56 6.31
C GLY A 109 -17.32 18.50 5.55
N ALA A 110 -17.39 18.32 4.23
CA ALA A 110 -18.46 18.85 3.39
C ALA A 110 -19.57 17.81 3.29
N GLY A 111 -20.80 18.27 3.50
CA GLY A 111 -21.96 17.49 3.91
C GLY A 111 -22.51 16.43 2.97
N ARG A 112 -23.29 15.54 3.59
CA ARG A 112 -24.61 15.08 3.14
C ARG A 112 -25.47 14.82 4.36
#